data_AF-A0A024CHY6-F1
#
_entry.id   AF-A0A024CHY6-F1
#
_cell.length_a   1.000
_cell.length_b   1.000
_cell.length_c   1.000
_cell.angle_alpha   90.00
_cell.angle_beta   90.00
_cell.angle_gamma   90.00
#
_symmetry.space_group_name_H-M   'P 1'
#
loop_
_entity.id
_entity.type
_entity.pdbx_description
1 polymer ?
#
loop_
_entity_poly.entity_id
_entity_poly.type
_entity_poly.pdbx_seq_one_letter_code
_entity_poly.pdbx_strand_id
1 'polypeptide(L)'
;MNDQGYDAEIASYTYSDEYLQVFGVDQVPHNRSTQTVSGGRTINFPRAAAVDAGYAGFDGAVKGSKLLNSLSTGSSPDIIDRKSVGNANALRITWTSGRQIGANRRAVQKSVVSQASMSATIQSILKQGGRISSIAKA
;
A
#
# COMPACT_ATOMS: atom_id res chain seq x y z
N MET A 1 -11.26 -2.77 -23.92
CA MET A 1 -12.33 -3.68 -23.47
C MET A 1 -13.75 -3.36 -23.98
N ASN A 2 -14.30 -2.16 -23.75
CA ASN A 2 -15.71 -1.88 -24.02
C ASN A 2 -16.12 -1.99 -25.50
N ASP A 3 -15.21 -1.69 -26.42
CA ASP A 3 -15.55 -1.66 -27.86
C ASP A 3 -15.09 -2.92 -28.63
N GLN A 4 -13.93 -3.47 -28.30
CA GLN A 4 -13.28 -4.55 -29.06
C GLN A 4 -13.10 -5.86 -28.27
N GLY A 5 -13.62 -5.93 -27.04
CA GLY A 5 -13.59 -7.14 -26.22
C GLY A 5 -12.28 -7.39 -25.47
N TYR A 6 -12.15 -8.61 -24.94
CA TYR A 6 -11.03 -9.06 -24.11
C TYR A 6 -9.76 -9.32 -24.91
N ASP A 7 -9.86 -10.03 -26.04
CA ASP A 7 -8.70 -10.41 -26.84
C ASP A 7 -7.95 -9.19 -27.38
N ALA A 8 -8.68 -8.16 -27.80
CA ALA A 8 -8.10 -6.90 -28.26
C ALA A 8 -7.37 -6.15 -27.13
N GLU A 9 -7.88 -6.22 -25.90
CA GLU A 9 -7.22 -5.62 -24.74
C GLU A 9 -5.88 -6.32 -24.47
N ILE A 10 -5.85 -7.66 -24.49
CA ILE A 10 -4.61 -8.42 -24.32
C ILE A 10 -3.62 -8.12 -25.46
N ALA A 11 -4.10 -8.09 -26.71
CA ALA A 11 -3.30 -7.75 -27.87
C ALA A 11 -2.69 -6.34 -27.76
N SER A 12 -3.41 -5.38 -27.17
CA SER A 12 -2.89 -4.02 -26.99
C SER A 12 -1.65 -3.96 -26.09
N TYR A 13 -1.49 -4.89 -25.15
CA TYR A 13 -0.29 -4.98 -24.32
C TYR A 13 0.85 -5.71 -25.04
N THR A 14 0.57 -6.87 -25.64
CA THR A 14 1.59 -7.76 -26.22
C THR A 14 2.17 -7.23 -27.54
N TYR A 15 1.37 -6.51 -28.33
CA TYR A 15 1.81 -5.89 -29.59
C TYR A 15 2.13 -4.39 -29.45
N SER A 16 2.29 -3.89 -28.23
CA SER A 16 2.71 -2.51 -27.99
C SER A 16 4.18 -2.29 -28.36
N ASP A 17 4.50 -1.06 -28.77
CA ASP A 17 5.89 -0.65 -28.99
C ASP A 17 6.72 -0.77 -27.71
N GLU A 18 6.12 -0.52 -26.53
CA GLU A 18 6.78 -0.70 -25.24
C GLU A 18 7.19 -2.16 -25.03
N TYR A 19 6.31 -3.12 -25.32
CA TYR A 19 6.63 -4.53 -25.17
C TYR A 19 7.74 -4.96 -26.14
N LEU A 20 7.61 -4.60 -27.42
CA LEU A 20 8.58 -4.96 -28.46
C LEU A 20 9.95 -4.32 -28.25
N GLN A 21 10.01 -3.05 -27.83
CA GLN A 21 11.27 -2.36 -27.58
C GLN A 21 12.04 -2.98 -26.40
N VAL A 22 11.32 -3.51 -25.41
CA VAL A 22 11.96 -3.93 -24.17
C VAL A 22 12.18 -5.44 -24.06
N PHE A 23 11.29 -6.26 -24.63
CA PHE A 23 11.43 -7.72 -24.64
C PHE A 23 11.73 -8.28 -26.03
N GLY A 24 11.26 -7.62 -27.09
CA GLY A 24 11.31 -8.19 -28.44
C GLY A 24 10.47 -9.46 -28.55
N VAL A 25 10.94 -10.41 -29.37
CA VAL A 25 10.21 -11.65 -29.68
C VAL A 25 10.79 -12.90 -29.00
N ASP A 26 12.08 -12.88 -28.64
CA ASP A 26 12.81 -14.07 -28.18
C ASP A 26 13.19 -14.03 -26.68
N GLN A 27 12.61 -13.12 -25.90
CA GLN A 27 12.87 -13.02 -24.45
C GLN A 27 11.57 -13.12 -23.64
N VAL A 28 11.64 -13.86 -22.53
CA VAL A 28 10.51 -14.00 -21.61
C VAL A 28 10.33 -12.71 -20.80
N PRO A 29 9.10 -12.22 -20.64
CA PRO A 29 8.82 -11.07 -19.79
C PRO A 29 9.29 -11.26 -18.35
N HIS A 30 9.96 -10.24 -17.82
CA HIS A 30 10.46 -10.19 -16.45
C HIS A 30 10.11 -8.85 -15.79
N ASN A 31 10.02 -8.84 -14.46
CA ASN A 31 9.73 -7.63 -13.72
C ASN A 31 10.89 -6.63 -13.83
N ARG A 32 10.57 -5.39 -14.20
CA ARG A 32 11.51 -4.27 -14.38
C ARG A 32 11.18 -3.04 -13.54
N SER A 33 10.27 -3.18 -12.59
CA SER A 33 9.73 -2.04 -11.86
C SER A 33 10.73 -1.32 -10.96
N THR A 34 11.89 -1.93 -10.71
CA THR A 34 12.99 -1.36 -9.93
C THR A 34 13.89 -0.46 -10.78
N GLN A 35 13.76 -0.49 -12.10
CA GLN A 35 14.56 0.30 -13.02
C GLN A 35 13.88 1.63 -13.33
N THR A 36 14.68 2.68 -13.51
CA THR A 36 14.19 3.98 -13.97
C THR A 36 14.05 3.94 -15.49
N VAL A 37 12.84 4.22 -15.98
CA VAL A 37 12.55 4.34 -17.42
C VAL A 37 12.30 5.80 -17.80
N SER A 38 12.73 6.19 -18.99
CA SER A 38 12.47 7.54 -19.51
C SER A 38 10.96 7.78 -19.63
N GLY A 39 10.47 8.95 -19.18
CA GLY A 39 9.04 9.26 -19.11
C GLY A 39 8.28 8.57 -17.97
N GLY A 40 8.93 7.71 -17.19
CA GLY A 40 8.34 7.05 -16.02
C GLY A 40 8.11 7.98 -14.84
N ARG A 41 7.05 7.74 -14.07
CA ARG A 41 6.77 8.48 -12.83
C ARG A 41 7.35 7.74 -11.62
N THR A 42 7.92 8.47 -10.67
CA THR A 42 8.47 7.89 -9.42
C THR A 42 7.42 7.11 -8.61
N ILE A 43 6.13 7.46 -8.71
CA ILE A 43 5.03 6.73 -8.06
C ILE A 43 4.88 5.29 -8.57
N ASN A 44 5.45 4.94 -9.71
CA ASN A 44 5.38 3.58 -10.24
C ASN A 44 6.20 2.60 -9.37
N PHE A 45 7.29 3.06 -8.77
CA PHE A 45 8.10 2.25 -7.85
C PHE A 45 7.30 1.75 -6.62
N PRO A 46 6.65 2.60 -5.81
CA PRO A 46 5.84 2.14 -4.69
C PRO A 46 4.63 1.32 -5.14
N ARG A 47 4.01 1.64 -6.28
CA ARG A 47 2.90 0.85 -6.84
C ARG A 47 3.33 -0.56 -7.21
N ALA A 48 4.50 -0.69 -7.83
CA ALA A 48 5.02 -1.99 -8.20
C ALA A 48 5.39 -2.83 -6.98
N ALA A 49 6.00 -2.21 -5.95
CA ALA A 49 6.28 -2.87 -4.69
C ALA A 49 4.99 -3.37 -3.99
N ALA A 50 3.88 -2.64 -4.11
CA ALA A 50 2.59 -3.06 -3.55
C ALA A 50 1.93 -4.21 -4.32
N VAL A 51 2.22 -4.36 -5.62
CA VAL A 51 1.69 -5.43 -6.47
C VAL A 51 2.54 -6.69 -6.39
N ASP A 52 3.84 -6.55 -6.18
CA ASP A 52 4.79 -7.65 -6.05
C ASP A 52 4.36 -8.63 -4.95
N ALA A 53 4.24 -9.90 -5.32
CA ALA A 53 3.91 -10.99 -4.40
C ALA A 53 5.17 -11.54 -3.71
N GLY A 54 6.37 -11.25 -4.23
CA GLY A 54 7.61 -11.89 -3.80
C GLY A 54 7.75 -13.34 -4.28
N TYR A 55 8.94 -13.92 -4.08
CA TYR A 55 9.29 -15.25 -4.63
C TYR A 55 8.40 -16.40 -4.15
N ALA A 56 7.89 -16.31 -2.91
CA ALA A 56 7.02 -17.32 -2.30
C ALA A 56 5.55 -16.86 -2.22
N GLY A 57 5.20 -15.80 -2.95
CA GLY A 57 3.84 -15.27 -2.97
C GLY A 57 3.10 -15.59 -4.26
N PHE A 58 1.78 -15.41 -4.22
CA PHE A 58 0.90 -15.50 -5.38
C PHE A 58 -0.15 -14.38 -5.32
N ASP A 59 -0.69 -14.01 -6.47
CA ASP A 59 -1.64 -12.89 -6.61
C ASP A 59 -3.02 -13.18 -6.00
N GLY A 60 -3.45 -14.44 -5.97
CA GLY A 60 -4.73 -14.87 -5.40
C GLY A 60 -4.85 -14.79 -3.87
N ALA A 61 -3.76 -14.50 -3.15
CA ALA A 61 -3.77 -14.39 -1.69
C ALA A 61 -4.61 -13.20 -1.19
N VAL A 62 -4.67 -12.12 -2.00
CA VAL A 62 -5.43 -10.91 -1.68
C VAL A 62 -6.55 -10.76 -2.72
N LYS A 63 -7.79 -10.94 -2.29
CA LYS A 63 -8.97 -10.75 -3.14
C LYS A 63 -9.32 -9.26 -3.20
N GLY A 64 -9.01 -8.60 -4.33
CA GLY A 64 -9.39 -7.21 -4.60
C GLY A 64 -8.34 -6.42 -5.37
N SER A 65 -8.69 -5.21 -5.79
CA SER A 65 -7.77 -4.32 -6.49
C SER A 65 -6.74 -3.74 -5.51
N LYS A 66 -5.46 -4.10 -5.70
CA LYS A 66 -4.35 -3.62 -4.86
C LYS A 66 -4.11 -2.11 -4.98
N LEU A 67 -4.35 -1.52 -6.15
CA LEU A 67 -3.95 -0.15 -6.48
C LEU A 67 -5.12 0.82 -6.72
N LEU A 68 -6.38 0.41 -6.52
CA LEU A 68 -7.56 1.23 -6.81
C LEU A 68 -7.44 2.67 -6.30
N ASN A 69 -7.18 2.83 -4.99
CA ASN A 69 -7.06 4.14 -4.37
C ASN A 69 -5.86 4.94 -4.91
N SER A 70 -4.73 4.27 -5.16
CA SER A 70 -3.52 4.93 -5.66
C SER A 70 -3.71 5.46 -7.07
N LEU A 71 -4.38 4.70 -7.94
CA LEU A 71 -4.64 5.10 -9.32
C LEU A 71 -5.70 6.20 -9.40
N SER A 72 -6.76 6.14 -8.59
CA SER A 72 -7.85 7.13 -8.60
C SER A 72 -7.47 8.47 -7.97
N THR A 73 -6.63 8.47 -6.94
CA THR A 73 -6.25 9.70 -6.22
C THR A 73 -4.87 10.23 -6.57
N GLY A 74 -4.07 9.45 -7.31
CA GLY A 74 -2.65 9.76 -7.53
C GLY A 74 -1.77 9.64 -6.27
N SER A 75 -2.31 9.11 -5.16
CA SER A 75 -1.56 8.93 -3.91
C SER A 75 -0.62 7.74 -3.98
N SER A 76 0.57 7.85 -3.40
CA SER A 76 1.54 6.75 -3.32
C SER A 76 1.09 5.71 -2.28
N PRO A 77 1.07 4.40 -2.61
CA PRO A 77 0.78 3.37 -1.62
C PRO A 77 1.88 3.26 -0.57
N ASP A 78 1.50 2.76 0.61
CA ASP A 78 2.46 2.49 1.67
C ASP A 78 3.37 1.32 1.28
N ILE A 79 4.68 1.55 1.34
CA ILE A 79 5.68 0.48 1.20
C ILE A 79 5.98 -0.01 2.62
N ILE A 80 5.84 -1.33 2.82
CA ILE A 80 5.98 -1.99 4.13
C ILE A 80 7.35 -1.71 4.79
N ASP A 81 8.40 -1.47 4.00
CA ASP A 81 9.77 -1.26 4.49
C ASP A 81 10.34 0.15 4.31
N ARG A 82 9.51 1.19 4.12
CA ARG A 82 10.04 2.55 4.04
C ARG A 82 10.57 2.98 5.42
N LYS A 83 11.88 2.82 5.66
CA LYS A 83 12.59 3.41 6.81
C LYS A 83 12.46 4.94 6.71
N SER A 84 11.47 5.48 7.40
CA SER A 84 11.30 6.91 7.55
C SER A 84 12.33 7.39 8.57
N VAL A 85 13.18 8.33 8.20
CA VAL A 85 13.99 9.05 9.19
C VAL A 85 13.08 10.10 9.87
N GLY A 86 13.02 10.06 11.20
CA GLY A 86 12.21 10.96 12.02
C GLY A 86 10.77 10.51 12.25
N ASN A 87 10.20 11.00 13.36
CA ASN A 87 8.77 10.92 13.62
C ASN A 87 8.09 11.99 12.75
N ALA A 88 7.04 11.64 12.00
CA ALA A 88 6.20 12.65 11.37
C ALA A 88 5.63 13.61 12.44
N ASN A 89 5.11 14.78 12.03
CA ASN A 89 4.48 15.75 12.94
C ASN A 89 3.43 15.11 13.88
N ALA A 90 2.86 13.97 13.46
CA ALA A 90 2.05 13.13 14.31
C ALA A 90 2.35 11.62 14.13
N LEU A 91 2.03 10.87 15.17
CA LEU A 91 2.08 9.42 15.29
C LEU A 91 0.65 8.90 15.39
N ARG A 92 0.33 7.90 14.58
CA ARG A 92 -0.91 7.13 14.64
C ARG A 92 -0.71 5.90 15.54
N ILE A 93 -1.41 5.88 16.66
CA ILE A 93 -1.52 4.73 17.56
C ILE A 93 -2.81 4.00 17.22
N THR A 94 -2.69 2.77 16.71
CA THR A 94 -3.83 1.86 16.49
C THR A 94 -3.92 0.92 17.69
N TRP A 95 -5.08 0.85 18.34
CA TRP A 95 -5.26 0.12 19.58
C TRP A 95 -6.67 -0.47 19.69
N THR A 96 -6.84 -1.49 20.51
CA THR A 96 -8.16 -2.10 20.78
C THR A 96 -8.64 -1.77 22.18
N SER A 97 -9.94 -1.52 22.33
CA SER A 97 -10.53 -1.20 23.63
C SER A 97 -10.78 -2.46 24.46
N GLY A 98 -10.35 -2.45 25.74
CA GLY A 98 -10.67 -3.52 26.71
C GLY A 98 -12.01 -3.34 27.41
N ARG A 99 -12.69 -2.20 27.23
CA ARG A 99 -14.05 -1.94 27.72
C ARG A 99 -15.02 -1.81 26.57
N GLN A 100 -16.25 -2.31 26.77
CA GLN A 100 -17.36 -2.10 25.85
C GLN A 100 -17.84 -0.65 26.00
N ILE A 101 -17.42 0.23 25.09
CA ILE A 101 -17.80 1.64 25.09
C ILE A 101 -19.03 1.80 24.17
N GLY A 102 -20.21 1.48 24.71
CA GLY A 102 -21.52 1.80 24.12
C GLY A 102 -21.90 1.06 22.84
N ALA A 103 -23.08 1.40 22.30
CA ALA A 103 -23.76 0.68 21.22
C ALA A 103 -23.09 0.76 19.83
N ASN A 104 -22.18 1.72 19.61
CA ASN A 104 -21.56 1.97 18.31
C ASN A 104 -20.03 2.06 18.41
N ARG A 105 -19.30 0.97 18.74
CA ARG A 105 -17.83 1.00 18.61
C ARG A 105 -17.18 -0.26 18.07
N ARG A 106 -16.37 -0.03 17.03
CA ARG A 106 -15.37 -0.93 16.46
C ARG A 106 -14.37 -1.30 17.56
N ALA A 107 -14.01 -2.59 17.63
CA ALA A 107 -13.00 -3.10 18.56
C ALA A 107 -11.64 -2.39 18.40
N VAL A 108 -11.36 -1.86 17.20
CA VAL A 108 -10.12 -1.14 16.84
C VAL A 108 -10.37 0.36 16.77
N GLN A 109 -9.57 1.14 17.49
CA GLN A 109 -9.53 2.60 17.51
C GLN A 109 -8.17 3.14 17.00
N LYS A 110 -8.17 4.40 16.56
CA LYS A 110 -6.98 5.10 16.05
C LYS A 110 -6.86 6.47 16.73
N SER A 111 -5.69 6.77 17.29
CA SER A 111 -5.37 8.06 17.91
C SER A 111 -4.17 8.69 17.19
N VAL A 112 -4.28 9.95 16.76
CA VAL A 112 -3.21 10.67 16.06
C VAL A 112 -2.67 11.76 16.99
N VAL A 113 -1.40 11.67 17.39
CA VAL A 113 -0.81 12.50 18.45
C VAL A 113 0.60 12.98 18.09
N SER A 114 1.05 14.11 18.62
CA SER A 114 2.45 14.52 18.50
C SER A 114 3.37 13.63 19.34
N GLN A 115 4.68 13.68 19.10
CA GLN A 115 5.67 12.94 19.90
C GLN A 115 5.59 13.30 21.39
N ALA A 116 5.41 14.59 21.71
CA ALA A 116 5.34 15.07 23.10
C ALA A 116 4.13 14.50 23.85
N SER A 117 2.99 14.35 23.17
CA SER A 117 1.76 13.82 23.76
C SER A 117 1.65 12.29 23.72
N MET A 118 2.67 11.60 23.18
CA MET A 118 2.65 10.16 22.99
C MET A 118 2.56 9.41 24.32
N SER A 119 3.45 9.71 25.27
CA SER A 119 3.50 9.02 26.57
C SER A 119 2.20 9.15 27.34
N ALA A 120 1.61 10.35 27.39
CA ALA A 120 0.34 10.59 28.07
C ALA A 120 -0.81 9.80 27.43
N THR A 121 -0.80 9.71 26.09
CA THR A 121 -1.84 8.98 25.34
C THR A 121 -1.72 7.48 25.55
N ILE A 122 -0.51 6.93 25.51
CA ILE A 122 -0.25 5.51 25.80
C ILE A 122 -0.69 5.16 27.21
N GLN A 123 -0.34 5.98 28.20
CA GLN A 123 -0.75 5.77 29.59
C GLN A 123 -2.28 5.78 29.73
N SER A 124 -2.96 6.72 29.07
CA SER A 124 -4.43 6.77 29.06
C SER A 124 -5.04 5.50 28.45
N ILE A 125 -4.51 5.02 27.32
CA ILE A 125 -4.96 3.78 26.66
C ILE A 125 -4.77 2.56 27.56
N LEU A 126 -3.62 2.44 28.23
CA LEU A 126 -3.34 1.32 29.12
C LEU A 126 -4.20 1.38 30.38
N LYS A 127 -4.41 2.57 30.95
CA LYS A 127 -5.25 2.78 32.16
C LYS A 127 -6.71 2.36 31.95
N GLN A 128 -7.24 2.54 30.74
CA GLN A 128 -8.59 2.09 30.37
C GLN A 128 -8.64 0.62 29.90
N GLY A 129 -7.53 -0.12 29.98
CA GLY A 129 -7.44 -1.54 29.60
C GLY A 129 -7.33 -1.79 28.10
N GLY A 130 -7.00 -0.78 27.30
CA GLY A 130 -6.79 -0.95 25.85
C GLY A 130 -5.46 -1.61 25.52
N ARG A 131 -5.39 -2.33 24.39
CA ARG A 131 -4.17 -2.98 23.89
C ARG A 131 -3.68 -2.30 22.63
N ILE A 132 -2.41 -1.90 22.60
CA ILE A 132 -1.82 -1.26 21.41
C ILE A 132 -1.50 -2.33 20.37
N SER A 133 -1.96 -2.12 19.13
CA SER A 133 -1.69 -3.01 18.00
C SER A 133 -0.53 -2.51 17.16
N SER A 134 -0.46 -1.19 16.89
CA SER A 134 0.65 -0.59 16.15
C SER A 134 0.83 0.88 16.47
N ILE A 135 2.07 1.36 16.36
CA ILE A 135 2.40 2.78 16.37
C ILE A 135 3.15 3.06 15.08
N ALA A 136 2.60 3.93 14.24
CA ALA A 136 3.20 4.33 12.99
C ALA A 136 3.19 5.86 12.88
N LYS A 137 3.97 6.42 11.96
CA LYS A 137 3.74 7.80 11.53
C LYS A 137 2.32 7.97 11.00
N ALA A 138 1.71 9.12 11.28
CA ALA A 138 0.36 9.43 10.81
C ALA A 138 0.33 9.71 9.30
#